data_AF-A0A8S0RL42-F1
#
_entry.id   AF-A0A8S0RL42-F1
#
_cell.length_a   1.000
_cell.length_b   1.000
_cell.length_c   1.000
_cell.angle_alpha   90.00
_cell.angle_beta   90.00
_cell.angle_gamma   90.00
#
_symmetry.space_group_name_H-M   'P 1'
#
loop_
_entity.id
_entity.type
_entity.pdbx_description
1 polymer ?
#
loop_
_entity_poly.entity_id
_entity_poly.type
_entity_poly.pdbx_seq_one_letter_code
_entity_poly.pdbx_strand_id
1 'polypeptide(L)'
;MEEEYETQNPRKKLRLTKEQSRVLEESFRQNHSLNPKQKEGLAEQLKLKPRQVEVWFQNRRARSKLKQTELECEYLKKWFGSLSEQNRRLKKEVEELRGMNVRPPNISQQQPAATLTMCPRCERVATTFLDKGPATTTSTTPTKIIQPSAAC
;
A
#
# COMPACT_ATOMS: atom_id res chain seq x y z
N MET A 1 -30.06 45.80 45.00
CA MET A 1 -29.93 44.63 44.12
C MET A 1 -28.48 44.19 44.25
N GLU A 2 -28.21 43.34 45.25
CA GLU A 2 -26.86 42.90 45.58
C GLU A 2 -26.57 41.64 44.77
N GLU A 3 -25.79 41.77 43.70
CA GLU A 3 -25.28 40.65 42.93
C GLU A 3 -24.04 40.10 43.63
N GLU A 4 -24.23 39.01 44.37
CA GLU A 4 -23.19 38.27 45.07
C GLU A 4 -22.27 37.58 44.04
N TYR A 5 -21.05 38.11 43.90
CA TYR A 5 -20.00 37.55 43.07
C TYR A 5 -19.45 36.28 43.75
N GLU A 6 -19.94 35.11 43.34
CA GLU A 6 -19.38 33.86 43.84
C GLU A 6 -17.95 33.65 43.32
N THR A 7 -17.01 34.00 44.18
CA THR A 7 -15.56 33.88 44.01
C THR A 7 -15.19 32.44 43.72
N GLN A 8 -14.65 32.17 42.52
CA GLN A 8 -14.25 30.83 42.10
C GLN A 8 -12.99 30.37 42.83
N ASN A 9 -13.18 29.73 43.98
CA ASN A 9 -12.15 29.02 44.75
C ASN A 9 -11.49 27.91 43.89
N PRO A 10 -10.14 27.73 43.90
CA PRO A 10 -9.44 26.66 43.17
C PRO A 10 -10.03 25.28 43.49
N ARG A 11 -10.88 24.78 42.59
CA ARG A 11 -11.85 23.74 42.91
C ARG A 11 -11.19 22.38 43.10
N LYS A 12 -11.46 21.75 44.24
CA LYS A 12 -11.29 20.31 44.48
C LYS A 12 -11.81 19.53 43.26
N LYS A 13 -11.00 18.61 42.73
CA LYS A 13 -11.35 17.79 41.56
C LYS A 13 -12.66 17.03 41.85
N LEU A 14 -13.66 17.19 40.98
CA LEU A 14 -14.93 16.48 41.08
C LEU A 14 -14.68 14.97 41.02
N ARG A 15 -15.16 14.24 42.03
CA ARG A 15 -15.24 12.78 42.03
C ARG A 15 -16.70 12.39 41.88
N LEU A 16 -17.04 11.77 40.75
CA LEU A 16 -18.37 11.25 40.49
C LEU A 16 -18.50 9.85 41.12
N THR A 17 -19.70 9.53 41.60
CA THR A 17 -20.02 8.16 41.98
C THR A 17 -20.15 7.27 40.74
N LYS A 18 -20.11 5.94 40.95
CA LYS A 18 -20.31 4.97 39.87
C LYS A 18 -21.67 5.16 39.18
N GLU A 19 -22.71 5.41 39.96
CA GLU A 19 -24.05 5.62 39.44
C GLU A 19 -24.17 6.94 38.67
N GLN A 20 -23.60 8.04 39.19
CA GLN A 20 -23.56 9.30 38.45
C GLN A 20 -22.85 9.15 37.10
N SER A 21 -21.72 8.43 37.08
CA SER A 21 -20.98 8.17 35.86
C SER A 21 -21.79 7.33 34.87
N ARG A 22 -22.52 6.32 35.36
CA ARG A 22 -23.38 5.45 34.54
C ARG A 22 -24.46 6.25 33.81
N VAL A 23 -25.19 7.11 34.53
CA VAL A 23 -26.25 7.93 33.95
C VAL A 23 -25.70 8.94 32.93
N LEU A 24 -24.56 9.58 33.24
CA LEU A 24 -23.89 10.50 32.32
C LEU A 24 -23.44 9.80 31.04
N GLU A 25 -22.89 8.58 31.13
CA GLU A 25 -22.51 7.80 29.96
C GLU A 25 -23.70 7.33 29.14
N GLU A 26 -24.79 6.91 29.79
CA GLU A 26 -26.02 6.50 29.11
C GLU A 26 -26.65 7.66 28.34
N SER A 27 -26.77 8.83 28.98
CA SER A 27 -27.23 10.05 28.32
C SER A 27 -26.30 10.45 27.16
N PHE A 28 -24.99 10.40 27.37
CA PHE A 28 -24.01 10.71 26.32
C PHE A 28 -24.14 9.75 25.13
N ARG A 29 -24.40 8.46 25.35
CA ARG A 29 -24.58 7.47 24.28
C ARG A 29 -25.79 7.79 23.40
N GLN A 30 -26.85 8.35 23.99
CA GLN A 30 -28.04 8.78 23.24
C GLN A 30 -27.79 10.07 22.46
N ASN A 31 -27.09 11.04 23.06
CA ASN A 31 -26.71 12.28 22.39
C ASN A 31 -25.37 12.82 22.90
N HIS A 32 -24.42 12.99 21.99
CA HIS A 32 -23.07 13.51 22.30
C HIS A 32 -23.09 15.02 22.59
N SER A 33 -24.16 15.71 22.19
CA SER A 33 -24.43 17.12 22.46
C SER A 33 -25.44 17.26 23.60
N LEU A 34 -25.18 18.21 24.50
CA LEU A 34 -26.02 18.45 25.66
C LEU A 34 -26.77 19.77 25.46
N ASN A 35 -28.09 19.71 25.32
CA ASN A 35 -28.90 20.92 25.25
C ASN A 35 -29.17 21.50 26.66
N PRO A 36 -29.60 22.78 26.78
CA PRO A 36 -29.79 23.40 28.09
C PRO A 36 -30.80 22.66 28.99
N LYS A 37 -31.94 22.22 28.45
CA LYS A 37 -32.99 21.53 29.22
C LYS A 37 -32.51 20.17 29.76
N GLN A 38 -31.78 19.41 28.94
CA GLN A 38 -31.16 18.15 29.33
C GLN A 38 -30.07 18.37 30.38
N LYS A 39 -29.29 19.44 30.24
CA LYS A 39 -28.26 19.80 31.23
C LYS A 39 -28.86 20.04 32.60
N GLU A 40 -29.92 20.86 32.68
CA GLU A 40 -30.61 21.13 33.94
C GLU A 40 -31.23 19.85 34.52
N GLY A 41 -31.93 19.05 33.69
CA GLY A 41 -32.53 17.79 34.15
C GLY A 41 -31.50 16.78 34.69
N LEU A 42 -30.35 16.64 34.03
CA LEU A 42 -29.25 15.79 34.51
C LEU A 42 -28.61 16.34 35.79
N ALA A 43 -28.46 17.66 35.89
CA ALA A 43 -27.91 18.31 37.07
C ALA A 43 -28.79 18.05 38.30
N GLU A 44 -30.11 18.20 38.16
CA GLU A 44 -31.10 17.94 39.20
C GLU A 44 -31.16 16.45 39.60
N GLN A 45 -31.17 15.54 38.62
CA GLN A 45 -31.20 14.10 38.83
C GLN A 45 -29.95 13.61 39.56
N LEU A 46 -28.78 14.11 39.18
CA LEU A 46 -27.49 13.65 39.69
C LEU A 46 -27.01 14.44 40.91
N LYS A 47 -27.74 15.47 41.33
CA LYS A 47 -27.36 16.41 42.40
C LYS A 47 -25.99 17.03 42.13
N LEU A 48 -25.77 17.50 40.90
CA LEU A 48 -24.55 18.16 40.44
C LEU A 48 -24.85 19.59 40.01
N LYS A 49 -23.84 20.46 39.98
CA LYS A 49 -23.98 21.79 39.37
C LYS A 49 -24.09 21.64 37.84
N PRO A 50 -24.92 22.43 37.12
CA PRO A 50 -25.02 22.35 35.66
C PRO A 50 -23.66 22.47 34.94
N ARG A 51 -22.76 23.29 35.48
CA ARG A 51 -21.37 23.42 34.98
C ARG A 51 -20.56 22.13 35.07
N GLN A 52 -20.78 21.31 36.11
CA GLN A 52 -20.08 20.03 36.26
C GLN A 52 -20.52 19.03 35.19
N VAL A 53 -21.83 18.98 34.90
CA VAL A 53 -22.38 18.16 33.81
C VAL A 53 -21.81 18.63 32.47
N GLU A 54 -21.83 19.93 32.21
CA GLU A 54 -21.26 20.51 30.98
C GLU A 54 -19.77 20.14 30.79
N VAL A 55 -18.94 20.37 31.81
CA VAL A 55 -17.50 20.05 31.77
C VAL A 55 -17.28 18.55 31.60
N TRP A 56 -18.12 17.71 32.21
CA TRP A 56 -18.05 16.27 32.00
C TRP A 56 -18.30 15.90 30.54
N PHE A 57 -19.32 16.46 29.90
CA PHE A 57 -19.61 16.23 28.48
C PHE A 57 -18.49 16.73 27.58
N GLN A 58 -17.92 17.91 27.86
CA GLN A 58 -16.76 18.45 27.14
C GLN A 58 -15.56 17.51 27.25
N ASN A 59 -15.20 17.08 28.46
CA ASN A 59 -14.11 16.15 28.70
C ASN A 59 -14.35 14.78 28.06
N ARG A 60 -15.60 14.30 28.07
CA ARG A 60 -15.97 13.04 27.44
C ARG A 60 -15.77 13.09 25.92
N ARG A 61 -16.16 14.19 25.27
CA ARG A 61 -15.91 14.44 23.84
C ARG A 61 -14.42 14.54 23.53
N ALA A 62 -13.66 15.29 24.34
CA ALA A 62 -12.22 15.43 24.17
C ALA A 62 -11.51 14.07 24.23
N ARG A 63 -11.85 13.22 25.22
CA ARG A 63 -11.31 11.86 25.33
C ARG A 63 -11.69 10.96 24.15
N SER A 64 -12.93 11.04 23.67
CA SER A 64 -13.33 10.30 22.45
C SER A 64 -12.51 10.72 21.24
N LYS A 65 -12.34 12.03 21.04
CA LYS A 65 -11.58 12.58 19.91
C LYS A 65 -10.12 12.16 19.98
N LEU A 66 -9.50 12.26 21.16
CA LEU A 66 -8.11 11.82 21.37
C LEU A 66 -7.94 10.34 21.01
N LYS A 67 -8.78 9.46 21.55
CA LYS A 67 -8.74 8.02 21.26
C LYS A 67 -8.92 7.73 19.77
N GLN A 68 -9.79 8.48 19.09
CA GLN A 68 -9.98 8.35 17.65
C GLN A 68 -8.72 8.74 16.87
N THR A 69 -8.11 9.89 17.20
CA THR A 69 -6.88 10.36 16.55
C THR A 69 -5.69 9.42 16.78
N GLU A 70 -5.58 8.84 17.98
CA GLU A 70 -4.56 7.81 18.27
C GLU A 70 -4.72 6.58 17.38
N LEU A 71 -5.95 6.07 17.23
CA LEU A 71 -6.24 4.93 16.36
C LEU A 71 -5.98 5.25 14.88
N GLU A 72 -6.36 6.44 14.43
CA GLU A 72 -6.11 6.91 13.06
C GLU A 72 -4.61 7.03 12.77
N CYS A 73 -3.84 7.54 13.72
CA CYS A 73 -2.38 7.63 13.61
C CYS A 73 -1.75 6.25 13.47
N GLU A 74 -2.15 5.28 14.30
CA GLU A 74 -1.66 3.91 14.21
C GLU A 74 -2.04 3.23 12.90
N TYR A 75 -3.25 3.47 12.40
CA TYR A 75 -3.68 2.98 11.10
C TYR A 75 -2.81 3.56 9.97
N LEU A 76 -2.60 4.88 9.94
CA LEU A 76 -1.79 5.56 8.93
C LEU A 76 -0.33 5.09 8.97
N LYS A 77 0.26 4.87 10.14
CA LYS A 77 1.61 4.31 10.27
C LYS A 77 1.74 2.93 9.63
N LYS A 78 0.79 2.02 9.90
CA LYS A 78 0.78 0.68 9.29
C LYS A 78 0.63 0.73 7.78
N TRP A 79 -0.27 1.59 7.30
CA TRP A 79 -0.49 1.78 5.87
C TRP A 79 0.76 2.35 5.19
N PHE A 80 1.38 3.38 5.77
CA PHE A 80 2.62 3.96 5.27
C PHE A 80 3.77 2.95 5.22
N GLY A 81 3.92 2.12 6.26
CA GLY A 81 4.91 1.05 6.28
C GLY A 81 4.70 0.04 5.15
N SER A 82 3.46 -0.38 4.93
CA SER A 82 3.10 -1.32 3.85
C SER A 82 3.37 -0.74 2.47
N LEU A 83 2.95 0.51 2.24
CA LEU A 83 3.18 1.20 0.97
C LEU A 83 4.66 1.46 0.71
N SER A 84 5.43 1.77 1.76
CA SER A 84 6.88 1.95 1.66
C SER A 84 7.58 0.65 1.26
N GLU A 85 7.15 -0.48 1.83
CA GLU A 85 7.69 -1.79 1.48
C GLU A 85 7.37 -2.17 0.04
N GLN A 86 6.12 -1.97 -0.40
CA GLN A 86 5.72 -2.19 -1.79
C GLN A 86 6.52 -1.30 -2.76
N ASN A 87 6.70 -0.01 -2.44
CA ASN A 87 7.54 0.88 -3.24
C ASN A 87 8.99 0.43 -3.30
N ARG A 88 9.56 -0.03 -2.18
CA ARG A 88 10.92 -0.56 -2.13
C ARG A 88 11.06 -1.79 -3.03
N ARG A 89 10.10 -2.71 -2.97
CA ARG A 89 10.07 -3.92 -3.80
C ARG A 89 9.98 -3.57 -5.29
N LEU A 90 9.01 -2.73 -5.67
CA LEU A 90 8.85 -2.30 -7.06
C LEU A 90 10.09 -1.58 -7.60
N LYS A 91 10.76 -0.76 -6.78
CA LYS A 91 12.01 -0.10 -7.17
C LYS A 91 13.11 -1.11 -7.48
N LYS A 92 13.27 -2.17 -6.67
CA LYS A 92 14.22 -3.25 -6.93
C LYS A 92 13.89 -3.99 -8.22
N GLU A 93 12.63 -4.38 -8.40
CA GLU A 93 12.17 -5.05 -9.62
C GLU A 93 12.45 -4.19 -10.87
N VAL A 94 12.21 -2.88 -10.79
CA VAL A 94 12.54 -1.93 -11.87
C VAL A 94 14.04 -1.84 -12.15
N GLU A 95 14.88 -1.81 -11.11
CA GLU A 95 16.34 -1.77 -11.27
C GLU A 95 16.89 -3.06 -11.90
N GLU A 96 16.40 -4.22 -11.46
CA GLU A 96 16.74 -5.53 -12.03
C GLU A 96 16.36 -5.60 -13.52
N LEU A 97 15.13 -5.22 -13.86
CA LEU A 97 14.66 -5.20 -15.26
C LEU A 97 15.48 -4.23 -16.13
N ARG A 98 15.86 -3.07 -15.59
CA ARG A 98 16.74 -2.12 -16.27
C ARG A 98 18.13 -2.72 -16.49
N GLY A 99 18.71 -3.39 -15.49
CA GLY A 99 20.00 -4.08 -15.62
C GLY A 99 19.98 -5.21 -16.66
N MET A 100 18.88 -5.95 -16.75
CA MET A 100 18.69 -7.00 -17.77
C MET A 100 18.56 -6.43 -19.18
N ASN A 101 17.95 -5.25 -19.36
CA ASN A 101 17.76 -4.60 -20.65
C ASN A 101 18.97 -3.77 -21.15
N VAL A 102 19.96 -3.51 -20.29
CA VAL A 102 21.18 -2.73 -20.64
C VAL A 102 22.33 -3.63 -21.09
N ARG A 103 22.24 -4.96 -20.97
CA ARG A 103 23.26 -5.86 -21.51
C ARG A 103 23.09 -5.93 -23.04
N PRO A 104 23.93 -5.28 -23.85
CA PRO A 104 23.90 -5.52 -25.28
C PRO A 104 24.31 -6.98 -25.47
N PRO A 105 23.78 -7.71 -26.47
CA PRO A 105 24.42 -8.94 -26.87
C PRO A 105 25.89 -8.61 -27.13
N ASN A 106 26.80 -9.30 -26.44
CA ASN A 106 28.22 -9.18 -26.69
C ASN A 106 28.48 -9.79 -28.09
N ILE A 107 28.36 -8.97 -29.13
CA ILE A 107 28.68 -9.31 -30.52
C ILE A 107 30.20 -9.13 -30.74
N SER A 108 31.04 -9.56 -29.79
CA SER A 108 32.50 -9.55 -29.97
C SER A 108 33.17 -10.91 -29.75
N GLN A 109 32.40 -11.96 -29.47
CA GLN A 109 32.85 -13.34 -29.68
C GLN A 109 31.80 -14.11 -30.48
N GLN A 110 31.72 -13.77 -31.77
CA GLN A 110 31.12 -14.67 -32.76
C GLN A 110 32.01 -15.91 -32.88
N GLN A 111 31.51 -17.06 -32.45
CA GLN A 111 31.72 -18.27 -33.25
C GLN A 111 30.75 -18.15 -34.44
N PRO A 112 31.18 -18.44 -35.69
CA PRO A 112 30.30 -18.32 -36.84
C PRO A 112 29.15 -19.31 -36.71
N ALA A 113 27.97 -18.83 -36.34
CA ALA A 113 26.76 -19.64 -36.30
C ALA A 113 26.37 -19.99 -37.73
N ALA A 114 26.42 -21.29 -38.07
CA ALA A 114 25.90 -21.79 -39.33
C ALA A 114 24.41 -21.44 -39.41
N THR A 115 24.04 -20.58 -40.36
CA THR A 115 22.62 -20.25 -40.55
C THR A 115 22.04 -21.22 -41.57
N LEU A 116 21.23 -22.18 -41.09
CA LEU A 116 20.49 -23.09 -41.96
C LEU A 116 19.41 -22.27 -42.68
N THR A 117 19.61 -22.02 -43.97
CA THR A 117 18.61 -21.34 -44.80
C THR A 117 17.86 -22.38 -45.60
N MET A 118 16.53 -22.34 -45.49
CA MET A 118 15.62 -23.24 -46.20
C MET A 118 15.16 -22.59 -47.50
N CYS A 119 15.33 -23.28 -48.63
CA CYS A 119 14.84 -22.80 -49.93
C CYS A 119 13.36 -23.19 -50.11
N PRO A 120 12.42 -22.24 -50.18
CA PRO A 120 10.98 -22.53 -50.20
C PRO A 120 10.48 -23.12 -51.53
N ARG A 121 11.37 -23.40 -52.49
CA ARG A 121 11.01 -23.97 -53.80
C ARG A 121 11.37 -25.46 -53.95
N CYS A 122 12.30 -25.97 -53.15
CA CYS A 122 12.74 -27.37 -53.23
C CYS A 122 12.98 -28.03 -51.88
N GLU A 123 12.62 -27.34 -50.78
CA GLU A 123 12.69 -27.80 -49.38
C GLU A 123 14.06 -28.31 -48.90
N ARG A 124 15.14 -28.00 -49.61
CA ARG A 124 16.50 -28.38 -49.19
C ARG A 124 17.12 -27.37 -48.23
N VAL A 125 17.83 -27.92 -47.24
CA VAL A 125 18.57 -27.16 -46.22
C VAL A 125 20.01 -26.99 -46.66
N ALA A 126 20.47 -25.73 -46.70
CA ALA A 126 21.87 -25.40 -46.97
C ALA A 126 22.45 -24.62 -45.79
N THR A 127 23.67 -24.97 -45.40
CA THR A 127 24.50 -24.26 -44.42
C THR A 127 25.44 -23.32 -45.16
N THR A 128 25.33 -22.01 -44.94
CA THR A 128 26.29 -21.02 -45.46
C THR A 128 27.05 -20.37 -44.30
N PHE A 129 28.37 -20.29 -44.47
CA PHE A 129 29.26 -19.55 -43.59
C PHE A 129 29.65 -18.26 -44.33
N LEU A 130 29.39 -17.10 -43.71
CA LEU A 130 29.75 -15.81 -44.28
C LEU A 130 31.22 -15.51 -43.95
N ASP A 131 32.11 -15.84 -44.89
CA ASP A 131 33.50 -15.36 -44.86
C ASP A 131 33.61 -14.02 -45.60
N LYS A 132 34.37 -13.08 -45.03
CA LYS A 132 34.48 -11.69 -45.49
C LYS A 132 35.72 -11.57 -46.40
N GLY A 133 35.56 -11.80 -47.70
CA GLY A 133 36.62 -11.59 -48.69
C GLY A 133 36.14 -11.81 -50.14
N PRO A 134 36.71 -11.11 -51.15
CA PRO A 134 36.09 -10.95 -52.45
C PRO A 134 36.23 -12.20 -53.35
N ALA A 135 35.22 -12.34 -54.21
CA ALA A 135 34.95 -13.39 -55.17
C ALA A 135 36.16 -14.12 -55.78
N THR A 136 36.11 -15.45 -55.80
CA THR A 136 36.58 -16.24 -56.95
C THR A 136 35.74 -17.51 -57.07
N THR A 137 35.26 -17.73 -58.28
CA THR A 137 34.60 -18.93 -58.81
C THR A 137 35.33 -20.21 -58.42
N THR A 138 34.61 -21.24 -57.95
CA THR A 138 34.87 -22.63 -58.36
C THR A 138 33.70 -23.55 -58.02
N SER A 139 33.29 -24.28 -59.05
CA SER A 139 32.48 -25.49 -59.07
C SER A 139 32.88 -26.54 -58.03
N THR A 140 31.93 -27.25 -57.40
CA THR A 140 32.07 -28.67 -57.08
C THR A 140 30.69 -29.36 -56.92
N THR A 141 30.46 -30.31 -57.82
CA THR A 141 29.56 -31.49 -57.91
C THR A 141 28.47 -31.80 -56.86
N PRO A 142 27.32 -32.39 -57.27
CA PRO A 142 26.30 -32.92 -56.36
C PRO A 142 26.64 -34.36 -55.93
N THR A 143 26.83 -34.60 -54.63
CA THR A 143 26.92 -35.96 -54.07
C THR A 143 25.52 -36.57 -53.96
N LYS A 144 25.43 -37.80 -54.48
CA LYS A 144 24.24 -38.63 -54.70
C LYS A 144 23.54 -39.01 -53.39
N ILE A 145 22.21 -38.90 -53.40
CA ILE A 145 21.27 -39.31 -52.36
C ILE A 145 21.35 -40.84 -52.17
N ILE A 146 21.56 -41.30 -50.95
CA ILE A 146 21.28 -42.67 -50.51
C ILE A 146 19.96 -42.62 -49.71
N GLN A 147 18.93 -43.29 -50.23
CA GLN A 147 17.66 -43.50 -49.52
C GLN A 147 17.83 -44.63 -48.49
N PRO A 148 17.20 -44.54 -47.30
CA PRO A 148 16.90 -45.72 -46.52
C PRO A 148 15.59 -46.36 -47.01
N SER A 149 15.68 -47.65 -47.32
CA SER A 149 14.57 -48.55 -47.66
C SER A 149 13.66 -48.79 -46.45
N ALA A 150 12.35 -48.87 -46.68
CA ALA A 150 11.35 -49.29 -45.72
C ALA A 150 10.73 -50.64 -46.12
N ALA A 151 10.68 -51.54 -45.13
CA ALA A 151 9.76 -52.67 -44.90
C ALA A 151 9.64 -53.83 -45.93
N CYS A 152 10.15 -55.01 -45.56
CA CYS A 152 9.39 -56.19 -45.09
C CYS A 152 10.36 -57.19 -44.44
#